data_AF-A0A8T0AIN4-F1
#
_entry.id   AF-A0A8T0AIN4-F1
#
_cell.length_a   1.000
_cell.length_b   1.000
_cell.length_c   1.000
_cell.angle_alpha   90.00
_cell.angle_beta   90.00
_cell.angle_gamma   90.00
#
_symmetry.space_group_name_H-M   'P 1'
#
loop_
_entity.id
_entity.type
_entity.pdbx_description
1 polymer ?
#
loop_
_entity_poly.entity_id
_entity_poly.type
_entity_poly.pdbx_seq_one_letter_code
_entity_poly.pdbx_strand_id
1 'polypeptide(L)'
;NLHLEGCTVTTSSTVKPLGVILQSNLPFKNHINHVTETAFFHLRNIAKLRNMLSISNAEKLVHAFMTSRLDYCNALLGGCPASLINKLQLVQNAAARVLTRSRKYDHITPILSSLHWLPVTFCIEYKLLLVTYKTFNGLAPMYLSSLLTHYNP
;
A
#
# COMPACT_ATOMS: atom_id res chain seq x y z
N ASN A 1 -10.41 -27.93 11.96
CA ASN A 1 -11.70 -27.28 12.22
C ASN A 1 -11.66 -26.68 13.61
N LEU A 2 -11.87 -25.37 13.70
CA LEU A 2 -11.91 -24.65 14.98
C LEU A 2 -13.36 -24.67 15.47
N HIS A 3 -13.63 -25.16 16.68
CA HIS A 3 -14.97 -25.15 17.25
C HIS A 3 -15.08 -23.97 18.23
N LEU A 4 -15.96 -23.01 17.92
CA LEU A 4 -16.25 -21.85 18.78
C LEU A 4 -17.74 -21.88 19.12
N GLU A 5 -18.07 -21.98 20.40
CA GLU A 5 -19.46 -21.99 20.93
C GLU A 5 -20.43 -22.93 20.18
N GLY A 6 -19.95 -24.11 19.78
CA GLY A 6 -20.75 -25.10 19.03
C GLY A 6 -20.81 -24.90 17.52
N CYS A 7 -20.23 -23.82 16.98
CA CYS A 7 -20.06 -23.61 15.55
C CYS A 7 -18.71 -24.16 15.06
N THR A 8 -18.76 -25.00 14.01
CA THR A 8 -17.56 -25.50 13.32
C THR A 8 -17.10 -24.47 12.30
N VAL A 9 -16.04 -23.73 12.61
CA VAL A 9 -15.42 -22.81 11.67
C VAL A 9 -14.51 -23.59 10.72
N THR A 10 -14.84 -23.55 9.44
CA THR A 10 -14.02 -24.13 8.38
C THR A 10 -12.77 -23.28 8.18
N THR A 11 -11.61 -23.93 8.14
CA THR A 11 -10.35 -23.25 7.86
C THR A 11 -10.27 -22.93 6.38
N SER A 12 -10.21 -21.65 6.03
CA SER A 12 -9.93 -21.21 4.66
C SER A 12 -8.44 -20.92 4.49
N SER A 13 -7.87 -21.28 3.35
CA SER A 13 -6.49 -20.94 2.98
C SER A 13 -6.30 -19.46 2.65
N THR A 14 -7.41 -18.74 2.38
CA THR A 14 -7.43 -17.31 2.06
C THR A 14 -8.68 -16.65 2.65
N VAL A 15 -8.52 -15.51 3.33
CA VAL A 15 -9.61 -14.69 3.88
C VAL A 15 -9.40 -13.22 3.55
N LYS A 16 -10.48 -12.42 3.48
CA LYS A 16 -10.41 -10.98 3.20
C LYS A 16 -10.97 -10.12 4.35
N PRO A 17 -10.35 -10.12 5.54
CA PRO A 17 -10.76 -9.23 6.62
C PRO A 17 -10.43 -7.77 6.28
N LEU A 18 -11.39 -6.87 6.49
CA LEU A 18 -11.22 -5.42 6.32
C LEU A 18 -10.55 -5.05 4.98
N GLY A 19 -10.85 -5.76 3.89
CA GLY A 19 -10.29 -5.45 2.57
C GLY A 19 -8.87 -5.97 2.29
N VAL A 20 -8.16 -6.54 3.26
CA VAL A 20 -6.82 -7.13 3.08
C VAL A 20 -6.93 -8.63 2.82
N ILE A 21 -6.26 -9.14 1.79
CA ILE A 21 -6.28 -10.58 1.48
C ILE A 21 -5.17 -11.29 2.27
N LEU A 22 -5.54 -12.09 3.25
CA LEU A 22 -4.62 -12.87 4.08
C LEU A 22 -4.60 -14.32 3.63
N GLN A 23 -3.41 -14.92 3.55
CA GLN A 23 -3.21 -16.34 3.24
C GLN A 23 -2.44 -17.01 4.39
N SER A 24 -2.47 -18.34 4.47
CA SER A 24 -1.99 -19.14 5.61
C SER A 24 -0.50 -18.99 6.01
N ASN A 25 0.30 -18.17 5.33
CA ASN A 25 1.69 -17.81 5.70
C ASN A 25 1.99 -16.31 5.52
N LEU A 26 0.94 -15.48 5.43
CA LEU A 26 1.03 -14.04 5.19
C LEU A 26 2.00 -13.59 4.05
N PRO A 27 2.09 -14.29 2.90
CA PRO A 27 2.99 -13.87 1.82
C PRO A 27 2.56 -12.56 1.13
N PHE A 28 1.35 -12.04 1.41
CA PHE A 28 0.70 -10.86 0.82
C PHE A 28 0.70 -10.75 -0.72
N LYS A 29 1.23 -11.74 -1.45
CA LYS A 29 1.33 -11.76 -2.91
C LYS A 29 -0.03 -11.58 -3.58
N ASN A 30 -1.05 -12.30 -3.14
CA ASN A 30 -2.38 -12.18 -3.70
C ASN A 30 -2.99 -10.80 -3.42
N HIS A 31 -2.77 -10.26 -2.21
CA HIS A 31 -3.21 -8.90 -1.88
C HIS A 31 -2.53 -7.86 -2.76
N ILE A 32 -1.21 -7.88 -2.86
CA ILE A 32 -0.42 -6.96 -3.68
C ILE A 32 -0.81 -7.05 -5.16
N ASN A 33 -0.99 -8.26 -5.69
CA ASN A 33 -1.45 -8.46 -7.07
C ASN A 33 -2.84 -7.81 -7.27
N HIS A 34 -3.79 -8.09 -6.38
CA HIS A 34 -5.14 -7.53 -6.44
C HIS A 34 -5.13 -5.99 -6.38
N VAL A 35 -4.35 -5.42 -5.46
CA VAL A 35 -4.16 -3.96 -5.35
C VAL A 35 -3.57 -3.41 -6.64
N THR A 36 -2.49 -4.03 -7.15
CA THR A 36 -1.77 -3.62 -8.37
C THR A 36 -2.67 -3.67 -9.61
N GLU A 37 -3.46 -4.72 -9.79
CA GLU A 37 -4.38 -4.88 -10.92
C GLU A 37 -5.49 -3.82 -10.89
N THR A 38 -6.13 -3.66 -9.73
CA THR A 38 -7.18 -2.65 -9.51
C THR A 38 -6.63 -1.24 -9.75
N ALA A 39 -5.43 -1.00 -9.25
CA ALA A 39 -4.69 0.22 -9.43
C ALA A 39 -4.47 0.52 -10.93
N PHE A 40 -3.85 -0.39 -11.67
CA PHE A 40 -3.62 -0.18 -13.11
C PHE A 40 -4.92 -0.03 -13.91
N PHE A 41 -6.00 -0.71 -13.52
CA PHE A 41 -7.31 -0.53 -14.12
C PHE A 41 -7.78 0.94 -14.01
N HIS A 42 -7.77 1.51 -12.80
CA HIS A 42 -8.13 2.92 -12.61
C HIS A 42 -7.17 3.87 -13.34
N LEU A 43 -5.87 3.57 -13.31
CA LEU A 43 -4.87 4.41 -13.97
C LEU A 43 -5.07 4.48 -15.48
N ARG A 44 -5.44 3.37 -16.13
CA ARG A 44 -5.77 3.34 -17.57
C ARG A 44 -6.96 4.25 -17.88
N ASN A 45 -7.96 4.29 -17.01
CA ASN A 45 -9.13 5.16 -17.19
C ASN A 45 -8.75 6.64 -17.00
N ILE A 46 -7.94 6.95 -15.99
CA ILE A 46 -7.42 8.32 -15.79
C ILE A 46 -6.56 8.74 -16.98
N ALA A 47 -5.72 7.85 -17.52
CA ALA A 47 -4.87 8.14 -18.67
C ALA A 47 -5.69 8.51 -19.92
N LYS A 48 -6.83 7.85 -20.16
CA LYS A 48 -7.75 8.21 -21.25
C LYS A 48 -8.34 9.61 -21.08
N LEU A 49 -8.70 9.98 -19.85
CA LEU A 49 -9.26 11.29 -19.52
C LEU A 49 -8.19 12.39 -19.38
N ARG A 50 -6.91 12.02 -19.26
CA ARG A 50 -5.82 12.91 -18.87
C ARG A 50 -5.71 14.15 -19.74
N ASN A 51 -6.03 14.06 -21.04
CA ASN A 51 -5.97 15.17 -21.98
C ASN A 51 -7.01 16.26 -21.69
N MET A 52 -8.14 15.89 -21.11
CA MET A 52 -9.27 16.78 -20.79
C MET A 52 -9.20 17.34 -19.36
N LEU A 53 -8.29 16.83 -18.53
CA LEU A 53 -8.16 17.21 -17.12
C LEU A 53 -7.02 18.20 -16.91
N SER A 54 -7.29 19.19 -16.04
CA SER A 54 -6.21 19.97 -15.41
C SER A 54 -5.32 19.07 -14.55
N ILE A 55 -4.09 19.51 -14.28
CA ILE A 55 -3.15 18.76 -13.44
C ILE A 55 -3.75 18.52 -12.05
N SER A 56 -4.32 19.54 -11.40
CA SER A 56 -4.93 19.42 -10.07
C SER A 56 -6.09 18.41 -10.03
N ASN A 57 -6.95 18.38 -11.06
CA ASN A 57 -8.04 17.40 -11.11
C ASN A 57 -7.52 15.98 -11.37
N ALA A 58 -6.53 15.82 -12.24
CA ALA A 58 -5.88 14.52 -12.46
C ALA A 58 -5.18 14.01 -11.18
N GLU A 59 -4.54 14.91 -10.43
CA GLU A 59 -3.90 14.60 -9.15
C GLU A 59 -4.90 14.09 -8.12
N LYS A 60 -6.05 14.76 -7.98
CA LYS A 60 -7.15 14.30 -7.12
C LYS A 60 -7.61 12.89 -7.47
N LEU A 61 -7.77 12.59 -8.77
CA LEU A 61 -8.15 11.23 -9.21
C LEU A 61 -7.05 10.21 -8.89
N VAL A 62 -5.79 10.56 -9.12
CA VAL A 62 -4.67 9.67 -8.79
C VAL A 62 -4.64 9.41 -7.28
N HIS A 63 -4.79 10.42 -6.44
CA HIS A 63 -4.83 10.20 -4.99
C HIS A 63 -6.03 9.36 -4.55
N ALA A 64 -7.22 9.67 -5.06
CA ALA A 64 -8.45 8.97 -4.70
C ALA A 64 -8.45 7.49 -5.12
N PHE A 65 -7.93 7.17 -6.30
CA PHE A 65 -7.99 5.81 -6.85
C PHE A 65 -6.71 5.01 -6.69
N MET A 66 -5.54 5.66 -6.61
CA MET A 66 -4.24 5.00 -6.53
C MET A 66 -3.63 5.11 -5.14
N THR A 67 -3.30 6.32 -4.71
CA THR A 67 -2.55 6.56 -3.46
C THR A 67 -3.29 5.98 -2.26
N SER A 68 -4.60 6.21 -2.17
CA SER A 68 -5.45 5.63 -1.12
C SER A 68 -5.35 4.10 -1.02
N ARG A 69 -5.20 3.39 -2.14
CA ARG A 69 -5.07 1.92 -2.18
C ARG A 69 -3.67 1.45 -1.83
N LEU A 70 -2.65 2.20 -2.24
CA LEU A 70 -1.26 1.91 -1.89
C LEU A 70 -0.98 2.17 -0.41
N ASP A 71 -1.65 3.16 0.18
CA ASP A 71 -1.49 3.53 1.59
C ASP A 71 -2.37 2.72 2.54
N TYR A 72 -3.42 2.09 2.02
CA TYR A 72 -4.31 1.27 2.83
C TYR A 72 -3.59 0.05 3.40
N CYS A 73 -3.49 -0.01 4.73
CA CYS A 73 -2.83 -1.09 5.46
C CYS A 73 -1.37 -1.35 5.02
N ASN A 74 -0.68 -0.36 4.47
CA ASN A 74 0.65 -0.56 3.89
C ASN A 74 1.72 -0.98 4.91
N ALA A 75 1.54 -0.67 6.20
CA ALA A 75 2.40 -1.16 7.28
C ALA A 75 2.47 -2.70 7.34
N LEU A 76 1.40 -3.40 6.96
CA LEU A 76 1.36 -4.87 6.93
C LEU A 76 2.35 -5.46 5.89
N LEU A 77 2.74 -4.66 4.91
CA LEU A 77 3.68 -5.06 3.87
C LEU A 77 5.14 -4.95 4.35
N GLY A 78 5.37 -4.52 5.59
CA GLY A 78 6.67 -4.58 6.24
C GLY A 78 7.26 -5.99 6.19
N GLY A 79 8.52 -6.10 5.75
CA GLY A 79 9.20 -7.40 5.62
C GLY A 79 8.81 -8.22 4.39
N CYS A 80 7.90 -7.74 3.53
CA CYS A 80 7.64 -8.40 2.25
C CYS A 80 8.88 -8.35 1.32
N PRO A 81 9.08 -9.37 0.46
CA PRO A 81 10.14 -9.34 -0.54
C PRO A 81 10.11 -8.08 -1.41
N ALA A 82 11.28 -7.48 -1.66
CA ALA A 82 11.42 -6.29 -2.49
C ALA A 82 10.81 -6.46 -3.89
N SER A 83 10.83 -7.67 -4.44
CA SER A 83 10.19 -7.99 -5.73
C SER A 83 8.67 -7.78 -5.73
N LEU A 84 7.99 -7.99 -4.58
CA LEU A 84 6.56 -7.70 -4.44
C LEU A 84 6.32 -6.20 -4.23
N ILE A 85 7.11 -5.55 -3.37
CA ILE A 85 7.01 -4.10 -3.15
C ILE A 85 7.25 -3.33 -4.46
N ASN A 86 8.18 -3.79 -5.29
CA ASN A 86 8.46 -3.19 -6.59
C ASN A 86 7.23 -3.16 -7.51
N LYS A 87 6.26 -4.08 -7.38
CA LYS A 87 5.01 -4.02 -8.15
C LYS A 87 4.20 -2.77 -7.81
N LEU A 88 4.13 -2.43 -6.52
CA LEU A 88 3.47 -1.21 -6.04
C LEU A 88 4.26 0.04 -6.45
N GLN A 89 5.60 -0.03 -6.42
CA GLN A 89 6.44 1.06 -6.94
C GLN A 89 6.19 1.33 -8.42
N LEU A 90 6.03 0.28 -9.24
CA LEU A 90 5.69 0.42 -10.66
C LEU A 90 4.33 1.10 -10.86
N VAL A 91 3.35 0.83 -10.00
CA VAL A 91 2.06 1.54 -10.00
C VAL A 91 2.28 3.03 -9.71
N GLN A 92 3.01 3.37 -8.65
CA GLN A 92 3.29 4.77 -8.30
C GLN A 92 4.03 5.49 -9.43
N ASN A 93 5.02 4.84 -10.01
CA ASN A 93 5.80 5.38 -11.13
C ASN A 93 4.90 5.65 -12.35
N ALA A 94 4.01 4.71 -12.68
CA ALA A 94 3.06 4.90 -13.78
C ALA A 94 2.08 6.03 -13.47
N ALA A 95 1.59 6.12 -12.24
CA ALA A 95 0.69 7.19 -11.80
C ALA A 95 1.33 8.57 -11.93
N ALA A 96 2.58 8.70 -11.49
CA ALA A 96 3.38 9.91 -11.63
C ALA A 96 3.52 10.32 -13.11
N ARG A 97 3.87 9.37 -13.98
CA ARG A 97 3.99 9.62 -15.43
C ARG A 97 2.67 10.03 -16.08
N VAL A 98 1.55 9.41 -15.71
CA VAL A 98 0.23 9.82 -16.21
C VAL A 98 -0.11 11.23 -15.76
N LEU A 99 0.19 11.57 -14.50
CA LEU A 99 -0.05 12.89 -13.95
C LEU A 99 0.79 13.96 -14.67
N THR A 100 2.10 13.74 -14.80
CA THR A 100 3.04 14.71 -15.41
C THR A 100 3.09 14.65 -16.94
N ARG A 101 2.44 13.66 -17.56
CA ARG A 101 2.54 13.35 -19.00
C ARG A 101 3.99 13.11 -19.46
N SER A 102 4.83 12.60 -18.57
CA SER A 102 6.22 12.24 -18.88
C SER A 102 6.29 11.01 -19.78
N ARG A 103 7.38 10.88 -20.55
CA ARG A 103 7.59 9.74 -21.45
C ARG A 103 7.87 8.49 -20.63
N LYS A 104 7.71 7.32 -21.25
CA LYS A 104 7.91 6.00 -20.60
C LYS A 104 9.31 5.82 -20.02
N TYR A 105 10.33 6.34 -20.70
CA TYR A 105 11.74 6.11 -20.37
C TYR A 105 12.40 7.26 -19.60
N ASP A 106 11.69 8.35 -19.33
CA ASP A 106 12.24 9.46 -18.53
C ASP A 106 12.63 8.96 -17.14
N HIS A 107 13.71 9.49 -16.57
CA HIS A 107 14.14 9.08 -15.23
C HIS A 107 13.05 9.38 -14.19
N ILE A 108 12.67 8.39 -13.38
CA ILE A 108 11.49 8.51 -12.52
C ILE A 108 11.74 9.32 -11.24
N THR A 109 12.96 9.26 -10.69
CA THR A 109 13.33 9.96 -9.45
C THR A 109 13.04 11.47 -9.48
N PRO A 110 13.45 12.26 -10.51
CA PRO A 110 13.14 13.69 -10.55
C PRO A 110 11.63 13.95 -10.68
N ILE A 111 10.89 13.06 -11.34
CA ILE A 111 9.43 13.19 -11.47
C ILE A 111 8.79 13.02 -10.08
N LEU A 112 9.13 11.97 -9.35
CA LEU A 112 8.63 11.75 -7.99
C LEU A 112 9.01 12.92 -7.06
N SER A 113 10.25 13.42 -7.17
CA SER A 113 10.70 14.59 -6.40
C SER A 113 9.87 15.84 -6.70
N SER A 114 9.58 16.12 -7.98
CA SER A 114 8.77 17.28 -8.37
C SER A 114 7.33 17.22 -7.85
N LEU A 115 6.81 16.00 -7.66
CA LEU A 115 5.49 15.74 -7.07
C LEU A 115 5.53 15.67 -5.53
N HIS A 116 6.71 15.73 -4.91
CA HIS A 116 6.92 15.43 -3.49
C HIS A 116 6.41 14.04 -3.08
N TRP A 117 6.48 13.07 -4.00
CA TRP A 117 6.03 11.71 -3.76
C TRP A 117 7.18 10.83 -3.28
N LEU A 118 7.00 10.29 -2.08
CA LEU A 118 7.95 9.37 -1.49
C LEU A 118 7.81 7.97 -2.12
N PRO A 119 8.91 7.28 -2.49
CA PRO A 119 8.86 5.88 -2.93
C PRO A 119 8.08 4.98 -1.98
N VAL A 120 7.38 3.97 -2.53
CA VAL A 120 6.47 3.09 -1.78
C VAL A 120 7.16 2.42 -0.59
N THR A 121 8.40 1.97 -0.74
CA THR A 121 9.17 1.36 0.35
C THR A 121 9.27 2.30 1.55
N PHE A 122 9.60 3.56 1.33
CA PHE A 122 9.71 4.55 2.39
C PHE A 122 8.34 4.94 2.97
N CYS A 123 7.25 4.89 2.19
CA CYS A 123 5.90 5.05 2.72
C CYS A 123 5.54 3.94 3.72
N ILE A 124 5.95 2.70 3.44
CA ILE A 124 5.76 1.54 4.33
C ILE A 124 6.60 1.73 5.60
N GLU A 125 7.88 2.07 5.47
CA GLU A 125 8.80 2.32 6.59
C GLU A 125 8.27 3.45 7.49
N TYR A 126 7.85 4.58 6.90
CA TYR A 126 7.26 5.68 7.64
C TYR A 126 6.04 5.21 8.45
N LYS A 127 5.17 4.39 7.87
CA LYS A 127 3.99 3.88 8.57
C LYS A 127 4.36 2.96 9.74
N LEU A 128 5.36 2.09 9.55
CA LEU A 128 5.89 1.23 10.61
C LEU A 128 6.49 2.04 11.75
N LEU A 129 7.32 3.04 11.44
CA LEU A 129 7.91 3.94 12.41
C LEU A 129 6.85 4.72 13.17
N LEU A 130 5.82 5.22 12.48
CA LEU A 130 4.71 5.94 13.11
C LEU A 130 3.91 5.04 14.06
N VAL A 131 3.63 3.79 13.68
CA VAL A 131 2.96 2.82 14.57
C VAL A 131 3.83 2.54 15.79
N THR A 132 5.12 2.29 15.58
CA THR A 132 6.08 2.03 16.66
C THR A 132 6.16 3.19 17.64
N TYR A 133 6.29 4.42 17.13
CA TYR A 133 6.29 5.63 17.94
C TYR A 133 5.00 5.75 18.78
N LYS A 134 3.83 5.56 18.16
CA LYS A 134 2.55 5.63 18.87
C LYS A 134 2.45 4.57 19.97
N THR A 135 2.95 3.38 19.70
CA THR A 135 2.97 2.27 20.65
C THR A 135 3.83 2.56 21.88
N PHE A 136 5.01 3.16 21.71
CA PHE A 136 5.87 3.52 22.85
C PHE A 136 5.39 4.76 23.63
N ASN A 137 4.60 5.64 23.01
CA ASN A 137 4.11 6.86 23.65
C ASN A 137 2.68 6.74 24.20
N GLY A 138 2.13 5.52 24.31
CA GLY A 138 0.77 5.32 24.83
C GLY A 138 -0.35 5.88 23.94
N LEU A 139 -0.06 6.13 22.66
CA LEU A 139 -1.02 6.65 21.66
C LEU A 139 -1.63 5.53 20.80
N ALA A 140 -1.28 4.27 21.07
CA ALA A 140 -1.82 3.09 20.41
C ALA A 140 -2.52 2.18 21.46
N PRO A 141 -3.38 1.25 21.02
CA PRO A 141 -3.98 0.27 21.92
C PRO A 141 -2.94 -0.49 22.76
N MET A 142 -3.22 -0.69 24.06
CA MET A 142 -2.27 -1.32 24.99
C MET A 142 -1.75 -2.68 24.53
N TYR A 143 -2.58 -3.46 23.82
CA TYR A 143 -2.17 -4.76 23.31
C TYR A 143 -0.99 -4.67 22.33
N LEU A 144 -0.80 -3.54 21.62
CA LEU A 144 0.37 -3.34 20.78
C LEU A 144 1.61 -3.02 21.62
N SER A 145 1.46 -2.25 22.70
CA SER A 145 2.57 -1.92 23.61
C SER A 145 3.12 -3.16 24.28
N SER A 146 2.26 -4.13 24.64
CA SER A 146 2.70 -5.43 25.17
C SER A 146 3.43 -6.32 24.17
N LEU A 147 3.34 -6.04 22.86
CA LEU A 147 4.01 -6.83 21.81
C LEU A 147 5.41 -6.29 21.45
N LEU A 148 5.76 -5.08 21.89
CA LEU A 148 7.05 -4.47 21.61
C LEU A 148 7.91 -4.42 22.87
N THR A 149 9.20 -4.68 22.71
CA THR A 149 10.20 -4.51 23.76
C THR A 149 11.10 -3.34 23.44
N HIS A 150 11.45 -2.55 24.46
CA HIS A 150 12.50 -1.56 24.31
C HIS A 150 13.84 -2.28 24.14
N TYR A 151 14.57 -1.92 23.07
CA TYR A 151 15.92 -2.40 22.88
C TYR A 151 16.85 -1.73 23.90
N ASN A 152 17.47 -2.53 24.76
CA ASN A 152 18.53 -2.10 25.67
C ASN A 152 19.85 -2.71 25.14
N PRO A 153 20.77 -1.90 24.60
CA PRO A 153 22.05 -2.35 24.06
C PRO A 153 23.00 -2.88 25.13
#